data_AF-A0A0Q7MRC3-F1
#
_entry.id   AF-A0A0Q7MRC3-F1
#
_cell.length_a   1.000
_cell.length_b   1.000
_cell.length_c   1.000
_cell.angle_alpha   90.00
_cell.angle_beta   90.00
_cell.angle_gamma   90.00
#
_symmetry.space_group_name_H-M   'P 1'
#
loop_
_entity.id
_entity.type
_entity.pdbx_description
1 polymer ?
#
loop_
_entity_poly.entity_id
_entity_poly.type
_entity_poly.pdbx_seq_one_letter_code
_entity_poly.pdbx_strand_id
1 'polypeptide(L)'
;MSPVAAPVVVEAAGALVWRVRLGTLQVALVHRPRYDDWSWPKGKVDPGETILAAATREVAEETAHDVVLGIPLPGLEYALSDGRRKRVHYWAAQVAGRPDAAALRARPPVPPVSPKEIDQLRWFDVVTAAKRLTRDDDRAPLAELVEAYEKGRLDTRALVIARHGTARRRSDWKGTELDRPLTPEGQRQARALVPVLSTFGVARVVTSAWARCVSTVAPYAAAAQVAAEVLPVLTEAEHSTSPARVAAEVLQLLEQTGDAVLCTHRPVLPTVVDVLAQHARRSVADALPAADPFLHPAQVLVAHVAQTPKGPRVVATETHRPGEH
;
A
#
# COMPACT_ATOMS: atom_id res chain seq x y z
N MET A 1 42.11 -5.07 2.55
CA MET A 1 40.92 -4.58 3.29
C MET A 1 39.78 -5.51 2.97
N SER A 2 39.39 -6.37 3.92
CA SER A 2 38.19 -7.19 3.75
C SER A 2 36.97 -6.26 3.64
N PRO A 3 36.01 -6.52 2.73
CA PRO A 3 34.81 -5.71 2.66
C PRO A 3 34.08 -5.79 4.00
N VAL A 4 33.84 -4.63 4.62
CA VAL A 4 32.99 -4.54 5.81
C VAL A 4 31.61 -5.02 5.37
N ALA A 5 31.17 -6.17 5.90
CA ALA A 5 29.85 -6.70 5.62
C ALA A 5 28.81 -5.62 5.94
N ALA A 6 27.88 -5.38 5.01
CA ALA A 6 26.82 -4.42 5.23
C ALA A 6 26.06 -4.79 6.51
N PRO A 7 25.76 -3.83 7.41
CA PRO A 7 25.11 -4.13 8.68
C PRO A 7 23.73 -4.73 8.43
N VAL A 8 23.40 -5.79 9.17
CA VAL A 8 22.07 -6.43 9.14
C VAL A 8 21.01 -5.39 9.51
N VAL A 9 19.97 -5.28 8.69
CA VAL A 9 18.86 -4.34 8.89
C VAL A 9 17.71 -5.05 9.60
N VAL A 10 17.21 -4.45 10.68
CA VAL A 10 15.99 -4.84 11.37
C VAL A 10 14.87 -3.95 10.85
N GLU A 11 13.98 -4.52 10.04
CA GLU A 11 12.81 -3.81 9.53
C GLU A 11 11.72 -3.69 10.60
N ALA A 12 11.10 -2.53 10.63
CA ALA A 12 9.95 -2.21 11.44
C ALA A 12 8.98 -1.34 10.65
N ALA A 13 7.71 -1.39 11.00
CA ALA A 13 6.67 -0.65 10.30
C ALA A 13 5.59 -0.21 11.27
N GLY A 14 4.91 0.89 10.94
CA GLY A 14 3.79 1.41 11.71
C GLY A 14 3.07 2.53 10.98
N ALA A 15 2.24 3.28 11.70
CA ALA A 15 1.48 4.35 11.09
C ALA A 15 1.20 5.52 12.03
N LEU A 16 1.03 6.70 11.42
CA LEU A 16 0.40 7.84 12.07
C LEU A 16 -1.11 7.73 11.84
N VAL A 17 -1.81 7.17 12.83
CA VAL A 17 -3.27 7.05 12.78
C VAL A 17 -3.88 8.43 13.02
N TRP A 18 -4.62 8.95 12.04
CA TRP A 18 -5.16 10.31 12.07
C TRP A 18 -6.68 10.33 11.87
N ARG A 19 -7.28 11.45 12.27
CA ARG A 19 -8.68 11.79 11.99
C ARG A 19 -8.86 13.31 12.00
N VAL A 20 -9.92 13.80 11.37
CA VAL A 20 -10.38 15.17 11.56
C VAL A 20 -11.59 15.14 12.47
N ARG A 21 -11.51 15.84 13.61
CA ARG A 21 -12.62 15.95 14.56
C ARG A 21 -12.91 17.42 14.83
N LEU A 22 -14.13 17.84 14.51
CA LEU A 22 -14.58 19.24 14.65
C LEU A 22 -13.64 20.24 13.93
N GLY A 23 -13.18 19.88 12.72
CA GLY A 23 -12.26 20.70 11.92
C GLY A 23 -10.78 20.62 12.33
N THR A 24 -10.46 19.92 13.42
CA THR A 24 -9.09 19.78 13.93
C THR A 24 -8.49 18.44 13.53
N LEU A 25 -7.32 18.47 12.91
CA LEU A 25 -6.50 17.28 12.67
C LEU A 25 -5.99 16.73 14.00
N GLN A 26 -6.29 15.46 14.26
CA GLN A 26 -5.85 14.72 15.42
C GLN A 26 -5.08 13.47 15.02
N VAL A 27 -4.11 13.10 15.83
CA VAL A 27 -3.29 11.89 15.67
C VAL A 27 -3.31 11.05 16.95
N ALA A 28 -3.20 9.74 16.80
CA ALA A 28 -3.14 8.82 17.93
C ALA A 28 -1.68 8.51 18.30
N LEU A 29 -1.36 8.65 19.58
CA LEU A 29 -0.09 8.21 20.16
C LEU A 29 -0.35 7.09 21.16
N VAL A 30 0.61 6.18 21.26
CA VAL A 30 0.64 5.12 22.27
C VAL A 30 1.70 5.42 23.32
N HIS A 31 1.42 5.04 24.56
CA HIS A 31 2.36 5.13 25.68
C HIS A 31 2.91 3.75 26.03
N ARG A 32 4.22 3.67 26.26
CA ARG A 32 4.90 2.43 26.66
C ARG A 32 5.39 2.52 28.11
N PRO A 33 4.78 1.77 29.06
CA PRO A 33 5.17 1.81 30.48
C PRO A 33 6.64 1.48 30.73
N ARG A 34 7.21 0.59 29.91
CA ARG A 34 8.61 0.16 30.05
C ARG A 34 9.61 1.30 29.87
N TYR A 35 9.28 2.29 29.05
CA TYR A 35 10.17 3.41 28.70
C TYR A 35 9.65 4.75 29.20
N ASP A 36 8.40 4.80 29.69
CA ASP A 36 7.67 6.02 30.04
C ASP A 36 7.69 7.03 28.87
N ASP A 37 7.43 6.53 27.64
CA ASP A 37 7.53 7.30 26.42
C ASP A 37 6.25 7.27 25.57
N TRP A 38 6.06 8.33 24.78
CA TRP A 38 4.99 8.42 23.79
C TRP A 38 5.60 8.34 22.39
N SER A 39 5.06 7.44 21.56
CA SER A 39 5.49 7.28 20.18
C SER A 39 4.33 6.91 19.26
N TRP A 40 4.63 6.85 17.96
CA TRP A 40 3.76 6.21 16.98
C TRP A 40 3.64 4.71 17.25
N PRO A 41 2.48 4.10 16.96
CA PRO A 41 2.34 2.66 17.01
C PRO A 41 3.16 2.02 15.88
N LYS A 42 3.98 1.02 16.24
CA LYS A 42 4.93 0.34 15.33
C LYS A 42 5.64 -0.83 16.02
N GLY A 43 5.97 -1.84 15.23
CA GLY A 43 6.85 -2.92 15.67
C GLY A 43 7.59 -3.58 14.52
N LYS A 44 8.13 -4.77 14.79
CA LYS A 44 9.08 -5.43 13.88
C LYS A 44 8.33 -6.18 12.81
N VAL A 45 8.92 -6.27 11.62
CA VAL A 45 8.40 -7.13 10.56
C VAL A 45 8.70 -8.58 10.90
N ASP A 46 7.69 -9.43 10.87
CA ASP A 46 7.86 -10.87 11.12
C ASP A 46 8.43 -11.61 9.90
N PRO A 47 9.04 -12.80 10.08
CA PRO A 47 9.55 -13.58 8.96
C PRO A 47 8.47 -13.90 7.91
N GLY A 48 8.73 -13.51 6.66
CA GLY A 48 7.80 -13.69 5.53
C GLY A 48 6.64 -12.68 5.49
N GLU A 49 6.60 -11.73 6.43
CA GLU A 49 5.64 -10.64 6.45
C GLU A 49 6.11 -9.47 5.57
N THR A 50 5.17 -8.80 4.90
CA THR A 50 5.46 -7.56 4.17
C THR A 50 5.48 -6.37 5.13
N ILE A 51 6.29 -5.34 4.86
CA ILE A 51 6.31 -4.11 5.66
C ILE A 51 4.92 -3.45 5.82
N LEU A 52 4.05 -3.56 4.80
CA LEU A 52 2.69 -3.04 4.84
C LEU A 52 1.80 -3.81 5.82
N ALA A 53 1.83 -5.15 5.74
CA ALA A 53 1.10 -6.03 6.65
C ALA A 53 1.53 -5.78 8.10
N ALA A 54 2.85 -5.69 8.33
CA ALA A 54 3.42 -5.35 9.63
C ALA A 54 2.88 -4.00 10.14
N ALA A 55 2.84 -2.96 9.30
CA ALA A 55 2.30 -1.65 9.70
C ALA A 55 0.86 -1.76 10.21
N THR A 56 -0.01 -2.46 9.48
CA THR A 56 -1.42 -2.63 9.88
C THR A 56 -1.59 -3.54 11.10
N ARG A 57 -0.81 -4.61 11.19
CA ARG A 57 -0.82 -5.55 12.32
C ARG A 57 -0.39 -4.84 13.59
N GLU A 58 0.76 -4.19 13.59
CA GLU A 58 1.32 -3.50 14.75
C GLU A 58 0.39 -2.38 15.25
N VAL A 59 -0.24 -1.63 14.35
CA VAL A 59 -1.26 -0.66 14.74
C VAL A 59 -2.46 -1.35 15.40
N ALA A 60 -2.95 -2.46 14.86
CA ALA A 60 -4.05 -3.19 15.45
C ALA A 60 -3.69 -3.81 16.81
N GLU A 61 -2.48 -4.37 16.96
CA GLU A 61 -1.99 -4.94 18.22
C GLU A 61 -1.88 -3.85 19.31
N GLU A 62 -1.26 -2.70 19.00
CA GLU A 62 -0.97 -1.66 19.99
C GLU A 62 -2.15 -0.73 20.27
N THR A 63 -3.09 -0.60 19.33
CA THR A 63 -4.22 0.36 19.46
C THR A 63 -5.59 -0.30 19.54
N ALA A 64 -5.71 -1.60 19.26
CA ALA A 64 -6.97 -2.31 19.06
C ALA A 64 -7.88 -1.72 17.95
N HIS A 65 -7.29 -0.97 17.00
CA HIS A 65 -8.01 -0.44 15.84
C HIS A 65 -7.44 -1.03 14.56
N ASP A 66 -8.31 -1.62 13.75
CA ASP A 66 -8.00 -1.87 12.35
C ASP A 66 -7.86 -0.55 11.60
N VAL A 67 -6.87 -0.46 10.72
CA VAL A 67 -6.61 0.74 9.91
C VAL A 67 -6.47 0.42 8.43
N VAL A 68 -6.71 1.42 7.59
CA VAL A 68 -6.33 1.42 6.17
C VAL A 68 -5.20 2.44 5.96
N LEU A 69 -4.19 2.03 5.20
CA LEU A 69 -3.02 2.85 4.90
C LEU A 69 -3.34 3.83 3.78
N GLY A 70 -2.92 5.08 3.97
CA GLY A 70 -2.87 6.14 2.97
C GLY A 70 -1.43 6.42 2.55
N ILE A 71 -1.10 7.69 2.30
CA ILE A 71 0.21 8.09 1.78
C ILE A 71 1.38 7.58 2.66
N PRO A 72 2.52 7.18 2.05
CA PRO A 72 3.73 6.91 2.79
C PRO A 72 4.28 8.20 3.42
N LEU A 73 4.85 8.07 4.61
CA LEU A 73 5.47 9.16 5.35
C LEU A 73 6.98 8.89 5.53
N PRO A 74 7.79 9.92 5.84
CA PRO A 74 9.19 9.74 6.15
C PRO A 74 9.42 8.64 7.19
N GLY A 75 10.29 7.69 6.87
CA GLY A 75 10.73 6.65 7.81
C GLY A 75 11.86 7.12 8.71
N LEU A 76 12.31 6.24 9.61
CA LEU A 76 13.47 6.47 10.48
C LEU A 76 14.53 5.40 10.25
N GLU A 77 15.80 5.78 10.31
CA GLU A 77 16.92 4.83 10.29
C GLU A 77 17.95 5.19 11.34
N TYR A 78 18.29 4.25 12.23
CA TYR A 78 19.29 4.47 13.28
C TYR A 78 20.06 3.19 13.63
N ALA A 79 21.28 3.35 14.13
CA ALA A 79 22.11 2.24 14.59
C ALA A 79 21.61 1.69 15.94
N LEU A 80 21.65 0.37 16.08
CA LEU A 80 21.44 -0.34 17.34
C LEU A 80 22.79 -0.56 18.04
N SER A 81 22.75 -0.75 19.36
CA SER A 81 23.95 -0.97 20.18
C SER A 81 24.74 -2.24 19.81
N ASP A 82 24.10 -3.18 19.13
CA ASP A 82 24.70 -4.44 18.65
C ASP A 82 25.25 -4.35 17.21
N GLY A 83 25.36 -3.14 16.65
CA GLY A 83 25.92 -2.89 15.32
C GLY A 83 24.94 -3.10 14.16
N ARG A 84 23.72 -3.56 14.42
CA ARG A 84 22.65 -3.62 13.40
C ARG A 84 22.10 -2.23 13.11
N ARG A 85 21.42 -2.06 11.97
CA ARG A 85 20.61 -0.86 11.70
C ARG A 85 19.13 -1.18 11.88
N LYS A 86 18.38 -0.31 12.52
CA LYS A 86 16.92 -0.38 12.56
C LYS A 86 16.35 0.62 11.56
N ARG A 87 15.47 0.13 10.68
CA ARG A 87 14.73 0.94 9.72
C ARG A 87 13.24 0.83 10.02
N VAL A 88 12.57 1.97 10.09
CA VAL A 88 11.14 2.08 10.41
C VAL A 88 10.44 2.75 9.24
N HIS A 89 9.42 2.10 8.70
CA HIS A 89 8.55 2.66 7.66
C HIS A 89 7.25 3.15 8.28
N TYR A 90 6.78 4.33 7.86
CA TYR A 90 5.54 4.91 8.35
C TYR A 90 4.60 5.25 7.20
N TRP A 91 3.31 5.10 7.45
CA TRP A 91 2.23 5.58 6.58
C TRP A 91 1.29 6.47 7.38
N ALA A 92 0.61 7.40 6.71
CA ALA A 92 -0.63 7.95 7.25
C ALA A 92 -1.68 6.84 7.24
N ALA A 93 -2.51 6.75 8.27
CA ALA A 93 -3.57 5.74 8.31
C ALA A 93 -4.86 6.26 8.94
N GLN A 94 -5.99 5.76 8.47
CA GLN A 94 -7.30 6.04 9.06
C GLN A 94 -7.85 4.76 9.70
N VAL A 95 -8.59 4.91 10.80
CA VAL A 95 -9.34 3.80 11.39
C VAL A 95 -10.34 3.27 10.35
N ALA A 96 -10.27 1.98 10.07
CA ALA A 96 -11.10 1.33 9.08
C ALA A 96 -12.58 1.41 9.46
N GLY A 97 -13.44 1.63 8.46
CA GLY A 97 -14.88 1.74 8.59
C GLY A 97 -15.64 0.71 7.76
N ARG A 98 -16.94 0.98 7.54
CA ARG A 98 -17.80 0.12 6.71
C ARG A 98 -17.31 -0.06 5.26
N PRO A 99 -16.78 0.97 4.57
CA PRO A 99 -16.26 0.80 3.20
C PRO A 99 -15.13 -0.24 3.11
N ASP A 100 -14.36 -0.39 4.18
CA ASP A 100 -13.17 -1.24 4.23
C ASP A 100 -13.46 -2.70 4.60
N ALA A 101 -14.73 -3.03 4.86
CA ALA A 101 -15.13 -4.34 5.37
C ALA A 101 -14.67 -5.51 4.48
N ALA A 102 -14.58 -5.29 3.15
CA ALA A 102 -14.03 -6.29 2.23
C ALA A 102 -12.55 -6.56 2.51
N ALA A 103 -11.74 -5.51 2.62
CA ALA A 103 -10.33 -5.63 2.92
C ALA A 103 -10.09 -6.24 4.31
N LEU A 104 -10.88 -5.88 5.32
CA LEU A 104 -10.75 -6.44 6.67
C LEU A 104 -11.04 -7.95 6.72
N ARG A 105 -12.00 -8.45 5.94
CA ARG A 105 -12.26 -9.92 5.84
C ARG A 105 -11.07 -10.70 5.30
N ALA A 106 -10.23 -10.06 4.50
CA ALA A 106 -9.03 -10.68 3.95
C ALA A 106 -7.85 -10.71 4.94
N ARG A 107 -7.99 -10.09 6.13
CA ARG A 107 -6.94 -10.04 7.15
C ARG A 107 -7.15 -11.13 8.21
N PRO A 108 -6.07 -11.73 8.73
CA PRO A 108 -6.18 -12.57 9.92
C PRO A 108 -6.58 -11.72 11.14
N PRO A 109 -7.23 -12.31 12.15
CA PRO A 109 -7.51 -11.60 13.40
C PRO A 109 -6.20 -11.26 14.11
N VAL A 110 -6.15 -10.06 14.70
CA VAL A 110 -4.97 -9.53 15.40
C VAL A 110 -5.33 -9.31 16.88
N PRO A 111 -4.76 -10.07 17.82
CA PRO A 111 -5.00 -9.85 19.25
C PRO A 111 -4.26 -8.60 19.73
N PRO A 112 -4.82 -7.84 20.69
CA PRO A 112 -4.13 -6.68 21.25
C PRO A 112 -2.92 -7.12 22.09
N VAL A 113 -1.91 -6.24 22.17
CA VAL A 113 -0.76 -6.42 23.06
C VAL A 113 -1.16 -6.36 24.54
N SER A 114 -0.27 -6.84 25.40
CA SER A 114 -0.46 -6.75 26.85
C SER A 114 -0.43 -5.28 27.33
N PRO A 115 -1.22 -4.92 28.36
CA PRO A 115 -1.10 -3.62 29.03
C PRO A 115 0.30 -3.31 29.60
N LYS A 116 1.18 -4.31 29.73
CA LYS A 116 2.60 -4.11 30.11
C LYS A 116 3.44 -3.53 28.98
N GLU A 117 2.99 -3.67 27.74
CA GLU A 117 3.64 -3.16 26.55
C GLU A 117 3.07 -1.80 26.17
N ILE A 118 1.74 -1.69 26.09
CA ILE A 118 1.02 -0.44 25.84
C ILE A 118 -0.11 -0.30 26.86
N ASP A 119 -0.04 0.70 27.73
CA ASP A 119 -1.08 0.96 28.74
C ASP A 119 -2.06 2.06 28.32
N GLN A 120 -1.68 2.93 27.37
CA GLN A 120 -2.52 4.04 26.93
C GLN A 120 -2.44 4.29 25.43
N LEU A 121 -3.61 4.58 24.86
CA LEU A 121 -3.81 5.16 23.54
C LEU A 121 -4.52 6.51 23.72
N ARG A 122 -3.97 7.58 23.16
CA ARG A 122 -4.60 8.91 23.24
C ARG A 122 -4.56 9.65 21.91
N TRP A 123 -5.64 10.37 21.64
CA TRP A 123 -5.76 11.28 20.51
C TRP A 123 -5.37 12.70 20.94
N PHE A 124 -4.50 13.32 20.16
CA PHE A 124 -4.03 14.68 20.39
C PHE A 124 -4.21 15.52 19.12
N ASP A 125 -4.41 16.83 19.27
CA ASP A 125 -4.11 17.77 18.18
C ASP A 125 -2.61 17.73 17.84
N VAL A 126 -2.25 18.13 16.63
CA VAL A 126 -0.88 18.00 16.13
C VAL A 126 0.15 18.83 16.91
N VAL A 127 -0.24 19.97 17.50
CA VAL A 127 0.67 20.81 18.31
C VAL A 127 0.99 20.12 19.63
N THR A 128 -0.02 19.54 20.28
CA THR A 128 0.15 18.76 21.50
C THR A 128 0.90 17.46 21.23
N ALA A 129 0.60 16.77 20.12
CA ALA A 129 1.31 15.54 19.73
C ALA A 129 2.82 15.78 19.55
N ALA A 130 3.21 16.86 18.86
CA ALA A 130 4.61 17.23 18.65
C ALA A 130 5.39 17.42 19.96
N LYS A 131 4.73 17.94 21.01
CA LYS A 131 5.31 18.11 22.35
C LYS A 131 5.34 16.83 23.17
N ARG A 132 4.44 15.88 22.89
CA ARG A 132 4.33 14.60 23.60
C ARG A 132 5.32 13.56 23.09
N LEU A 133 5.60 13.56 21.78
CA LEU A 133 6.58 12.66 21.19
C LEU A 133 7.93 12.79 21.91
N THR A 134 8.37 11.68 22.50
CA THR A 134 9.59 11.65 23.30
C THR A 134 10.84 11.71 22.45
N ARG A 135 10.82 11.13 21.23
CA ARG A 135 11.94 11.17 20.30
C ARG A 135 11.72 12.29 19.29
N ASP A 136 12.73 13.16 19.14
CA ASP A 136 12.66 14.28 18.20
C ASP A 136 12.47 13.81 16.75
N ASP A 137 13.08 12.68 16.38
CA ASP A 137 12.98 12.09 15.04
C ASP A 137 11.53 11.72 14.66
N ASP A 138 10.69 11.33 15.63
CA ASP A 138 9.27 11.00 15.39
C ASP A 138 8.44 12.24 14.96
N ARG A 139 9.01 13.46 15.01
CA ARG A 139 8.34 14.68 14.53
C ARG A 139 8.43 14.88 13.02
N ALA A 140 9.39 14.28 12.34
CA ALA A 140 9.50 14.42 10.87
C ALA A 140 8.29 13.81 10.13
N PRO A 141 7.82 12.59 10.46
CA PRO A 141 6.56 12.06 9.91
C PRO A 141 5.34 12.94 10.22
N LEU A 142 5.30 13.56 11.41
CA LEU A 142 4.20 14.45 11.80
C LEU A 142 4.16 15.71 10.94
N ALA A 143 5.32 16.31 10.67
CA ALA A 143 5.43 17.51 9.84
C ALA A 143 4.91 17.26 8.42
N GLU A 144 5.31 16.13 7.81
CA GLU A 144 4.81 15.73 6.49
C GLU A 144 3.28 15.49 6.49
N LEU A 145 2.77 14.82 7.53
CA LEU A 145 1.33 14.59 7.67
C LEU A 145 0.53 15.90 7.78
N VAL A 146 1.04 16.87 8.56
CA VAL A 146 0.43 18.21 8.68
C VAL A 146 0.46 18.95 7.34
N GLU A 147 1.62 18.94 6.66
CA GLU A 147 1.77 19.57 5.35
C GLU A 147 0.80 18.95 4.31
N ALA A 148 0.66 17.63 4.30
CA ALA A 148 -0.28 16.92 3.44
C ALA A 148 -1.73 17.31 3.76
N TYR A 149 -2.10 17.45 5.04
CA TYR A 149 -3.43 17.88 5.44
C TYR A 149 -3.74 19.31 4.99
N GLU A 150 -2.86 20.26 5.28
CA GLU A 150 -3.03 21.68 4.93
C GLU A 150 -3.14 21.87 3.41
N LYS A 151 -2.49 21.01 2.63
CA LYS A 151 -2.51 21.05 1.16
C LYS A 151 -3.64 20.22 0.54
N GLY A 152 -4.51 19.61 1.35
CA GLY A 152 -5.64 18.78 0.89
C GLY A 152 -5.20 17.50 0.18
N ARG A 153 -4.13 16.85 0.68
CA ARG A 153 -3.49 15.66 0.09
C ARG A 153 -3.41 14.46 1.03
N LEU A 154 -3.87 14.60 2.27
CA LEU A 154 -3.79 13.55 3.28
C LEU A 154 -4.92 12.51 3.15
N ASP A 155 -6.14 12.97 2.87
CA ASP A 155 -7.31 12.11 2.70
C ASP A 155 -7.31 11.53 1.28
N THR A 156 -6.85 10.28 1.16
CA THR A 156 -6.62 9.62 -0.12
C THR A 156 -7.26 8.25 -0.14
N ARG A 157 -7.74 7.85 -1.32
CA ARG A 157 -8.02 6.45 -1.64
C ARG A 157 -6.86 5.85 -2.44
N ALA A 158 -6.72 4.54 -2.43
CA ALA A 158 -5.75 3.80 -3.22
C ALA A 158 -6.35 3.33 -4.56
N LEU A 159 -5.61 3.59 -5.65
CA LEU A 159 -5.73 2.84 -6.90
C LEU A 159 -4.45 2.00 -7.06
N VAL A 160 -4.57 0.70 -6.80
CA VAL A 160 -3.45 -0.24 -6.88
C VAL A 160 -3.36 -0.80 -8.30
N ILE A 161 -2.25 -0.58 -8.98
CA ILE A 161 -1.95 -1.18 -10.28
C ILE A 161 -1.09 -2.42 -10.06
N ALA A 162 -1.62 -3.60 -10.41
CA ALA A 162 -0.91 -4.87 -10.28
C ALA A 162 -0.54 -5.42 -11.65
N ARG A 163 0.73 -5.81 -11.83
CA ARG A 163 1.08 -6.69 -12.95
C ARG A 163 0.74 -8.14 -12.57
N HIS A 164 0.18 -8.90 -13.50
CA HIS A 164 -0.07 -10.33 -13.25
C HIS A 164 1.20 -11.08 -12.77
N GLY A 165 1.01 -12.14 -11.99
CA GLY A 165 2.09 -12.99 -11.51
C GLY A 165 2.81 -13.75 -12.63
N THR A 166 3.89 -14.43 -12.28
CA THR A 166 4.70 -15.18 -13.23
C THR A 166 3.85 -16.22 -13.97
N ALA A 167 3.79 -16.15 -15.30
CA ALA A 167 3.00 -17.04 -16.15
C ALA A 167 3.89 -17.93 -17.00
N ARG A 168 3.34 -19.04 -17.51
CA ARG A 168 4.07 -19.93 -18.44
C ARG A 168 4.62 -19.13 -19.62
N ARG A 169 5.83 -19.45 -20.07
CA ARG A 169 6.44 -18.79 -21.24
C ARG A 169 5.58 -19.03 -22.48
N ARG A 170 5.51 -18.04 -23.36
CA ARG A 170 4.75 -18.13 -24.62
C ARG A 170 5.21 -19.30 -25.49
N SER A 171 6.52 -19.50 -25.60
CA SER A 171 7.14 -20.58 -26.38
C SER A 171 6.75 -21.99 -25.91
N ASP A 172 6.43 -22.13 -24.62
CA ASP A 172 6.22 -23.43 -23.98
C ASP A 172 4.73 -23.74 -23.79
N TRP A 173 3.85 -22.81 -24.16
CA TRP A 173 2.40 -22.92 -23.99
C TRP A 173 1.74 -23.39 -25.29
N LYS A 174 1.02 -24.50 -25.23
CA LYS A 174 0.34 -25.11 -26.38
C LYS A 174 -1.10 -24.62 -26.59
N GLY A 175 -1.65 -23.87 -25.64
CA GLY A 175 -2.98 -23.27 -25.73
C GLY A 175 -2.94 -21.86 -26.33
N THR A 176 -3.96 -21.07 -26.03
CA THR A 176 -4.09 -19.68 -26.50
C THR A 176 -3.54 -18.67 -25.48
N GLU A 177 -3.45 -17.39 -25.83
CA GLU A 177 -3.13 -16.36 -24.82
C GLU A 177 -4.26 -16.18 -23.77
N LEU A 178 -5.50 -16.53 -24.12
CA LEU A 178 -6.67 -16.39 -23.23
C LEU A 178 -6.53 -17.26 -21.98
N ASP A 179 -6.04 -18.49 -22.15
CA ASP A 179 -5.99 -19.53 -21.12
C ASP A 179 -4.57 -19.76 -20.54
N ARG A 180 -3.56 -19.00 -21.01
CA ARG A 180 -2.18 -19.15 -20.53
C ARG A 180 -2.08 -18.93 -19.02
N PRO A 181 -1.72 -19.96 -18.22
CA PRO A 181 -1.86 -19.91 -16.77
C PRO A 181 -0.64 -19.33 -16.06
N LEU A 182 -0.84 -19.01 -14.78
CA LEU A 182 0.25 -18.77 -13.83
C LEU A 182 1.12 -20.03 -13.67
N THR A 183 2.41 -19.82 -13.37
CA THR A 183 3.29 -20.89 -12.88
C THR A 183 3.03 -21.14 -11.38
N PRO A 184 3.58 -22.21 -10.78
CA PRO A 184 3.51 -22.39 -9.32
C PRO A 184 4.07 -21.20 -8.53
N GLU A 185 5.12 -20.55 -9.04
CA GLU A 185 5.65 -19.31 -8.49
C GLU A 185 4.63 -18.16 -8.63
N GLY A 186 4.03 -17.98 -9.81
CA GLY A 186 2.96 -17.00 -9.99
C GLY A 186 1.77 -17.19 -9.05
N GLN A 187 1.42 -18.43 -8.72
CA GLN A 187 0.38 -18.74 -7.74
C GLN A 187 0.78 -18.37 -6.30
N ARG A 188 2.06 -18.53 -5.92
CA ARG A 188 2.57 -18.04 -4.62
C ARG A 188 2.52 -16.52 -4.57
N GLN A 189 2.97 -15.87 -5.63
CA GLN A 189 2.90 -14.43 -5.78
C GLN A 189 1.47 -13.88 -5.67
N ALA A 190 0.50 -14.55 -6.31
CA ALA A 190 -0.92 -14.20 -6.21
C ALA A 190 -1.46 -14.27 -4.77
N ARG A 191 -1.02 -15.27 -3.97
CA ARG A 191 -1.38 -15.35 -2.55
C ARG A 191 -0.69 -14.25 -1.72
N ALA A 192 0.54 -13.90 -2.04
CA ALA A 192 1.29 -12.86 -1.35
C ALA A 192 0.71 -11.45 -1.58
N LEU A 193 -0.09 -11.25 -2.64
CA LEU A 193 -0.84 -10.00 -2.84
C LEU A 193 -1.98 -9.80 -1.83
N VAL A 194 -2.50 -10.87 -1.21
CA VAL A 194 -3.63 -10.77 -0.28
C VAL A 194 -3.37 -9.78 0.86
N PRO A 195 -2.30 -9.94 1.66
CA PRO A 195 -2.00 -8.99 2.73
C PRO A 195 -1.74 -7.58 2.20
N VAL A 196 -1.06 -7.43 1.06
CA VAL A 196 -0.74 -6.12 0.46
C VAL A 196 -2.00 -5.36 0.02
N LEU A 197 -2.92 -6.00 -0.69
CA LEU A 197 -4.16 -5.34 -1.13
C LEU A 197 -5.08 -5.03 0.05
N SER A 198 -5.06 -5.89 1.08
CA SER A 198 -5.88 -5.69 2.27
C SER A 198 -5.48 -4.44 3.05
N THR A 199 -4.20 -4.01 3.04
CA THR A 199 -3.75 -2.87 3.85
C THR A 199 -4.26 -1.53 3.33
N PHE A 200 -4.57 -1.45 2.03
CA PHE A 200 -5.05 -0.23 1.35
C PHE A 200 -6.57 -0.17 1.21
N GLY A 201 -7.33 -0.98 1.96
CA GLY A 201 -8.79 -0.89 1.95
C GLY A 201 -9.48 -1.42 0.69
N VAL A 202 -8.75 -2.08 -0.22
CA VAL A 202 -9.27 -2.47 -1.55
C VAL A 202 -10.64 -3.17 -1.45
N ALA A 203 -11.67 -2.56 -2.01
CA ALA A 203 -13.02 -3.10 -2.00
C ALA A 203 -13.49 -3.50 -3.40
N ARG A 204 -12.77 -3.09 -4.45
CA ARG A 204 -13.08 -3.42 -5.84
C ARG A 204 -11.88 -4.03 -6.55
N VAL A 205 -12.12 -5.10 -7.30
CA VAL A 205 -11.12 -5.82 -8.07
C VAL A 205 -11.46 -5.73 -9.55
N VAL A 206 -10.60 -5.08 -10.34
CA VAL A 206 -10.70 -4.99 -11.79
C VAL A 206 -9.53 -5.72 -12.41
N THR A 207 -9.78 -6.53 -13.45
CA THR A 207 -8.73 -7.37 -14.03
C THR A 207 -8.94 -7.59 -15.52
N SER A 208 -7.83 -7.77 -16.25
CA SER A 208 -7.88 -8.22 -17.63
C SER A 208 -8.50 -9.61 -17.77
N ALA A 209 -9.21 -9.84 -18.89
CA ALA A 209 -9.89 -11.10 -19.19
C ALA A 209 -8.99 -12.33 -19.38
N TRP A 210 -7.67 -12.16 -19.48
CA TRP A 210 -6.76 -13.29 -19.65
C TRP A 210 -6.52 -14.03 -18.33
N ALA A 211 -6.48 -15.38 -18.40
CA ALA A 211 -6.49 -16.27 -17.25
C ALA A 211 -5.43 -15.95 -16.18
N ARG A 212 -4.22 -15.53 -16.59
CA ARG A 212 -3.15 -15.12 -15.67
C ARG A 212 -3.48 -13.89 -14.83
N CYS A 213 -4.19 -12.90 -15.38
CA CYS A 213 -4.62 -11.71 -14.64
C CYS A 213 -5.73 -12.07 -13.65
N VAL A 214 -6.76 -12.79 -14.13
CA VAL A 214 -7.85 -13.31 -13.28
C VAL A 214 -7.29 -14.14 -12.13
N SER A 215 -6.38 -15.08 -12.42
CA SER A 215 -5.75 -15.95 -11.43
C SER A 215 -4.84 -15.21 -10.44
N THR A 216 -4.31 -14.03 -10.82
CA THR A 216 -3.45 -13.23 -9.94
C THR A 216 -4.25 -12.59 -8.81
N VAL A 217 -5.46 -12.11 -9.11
CA VAL A 217 -6.32 -11.43 -8.13
C VAL A 217 -7.29 -12.37 -7.42
N ALA A 218 -7.50 -13.58 -7.95
CA ALA A 218 -8.44 -14.55 -7.40
C ALA A 218 -8.25 -14.86 -5.90
N PRO A 219 -7.02 -15.05 -5.36
CA PRO A 219 -6.85 -15.28 -3.93
C PRO A 219 -7.38 -14.13 -3.06
N TYR A 220 -7.13 -12.89 -3.49
CA TYR A 220 -7.62 -11.71 -2.78
C TYR A 220 -9.14 -11.56 -2.91
N ALA A 221 -9.68 -11.71 -4.12
CA ALA A 221 -11.12 -11.65 -4.36
C ALA A 221 -11.90 -12.66 -3.49
N ALA A 222 -11.37 -13.87 -3.34
CA ALA A 222 -11.94 -14.89 -2.46
C ALA A 222 -11.85 -14.50 -0.98
N ALA A 223 -10.68 -14.07 -0.50
CA ALA A 223 -10.47 -13.68 0.90
C ALA A 223 -11.32 -12.45 1.31
N ALA A 224 -11.42 -11.45 0.43
CA ALA A 224 -12.21 -10.26 0.64
C ALA A 224 -13.72 -10.48 0.35
N GLN A 225 -14.08 -11.62 -0.24
CA GLN A 225 -15.45 -11.93 -0.69
C GLN A 225 -16.02 -10.87 -1.64
N VAL A 226 -15.23 -10.49 -2.63
CA VAL A 226 -15.60 -9.52 -3.67
C VAL A 226 -15.51 -10.17 -5.05
N ALA A 227 -16.45 -9.83 -5.93
CA ALA A 227 -16.39 -10.29 -7.31
C ALA A 227 -15.34 -9.49 -8.08
N ALA A 228 -14.54 -10.17 -8.90
CA ALA A 228 -13.65 -9.51 -9.84
C ALA A 228 -14.43 -9.06 -11.08
N GLU A 229 -14.31 -7.78 -11.42
CA GLU A 229 -14.78 -7.20 -12.66
C GLU A 229 -13.76 -7.49 -13.76
N VAL A 230 -14.19 -8.24 -14.77
CA VAL A 230 -13.34 -8.73 -15.84
C VAL A 230 -13.55 -7.89 -17.09
N LEU A 231 -12.52 -7.15 -17.51
CA LEU A 231 -12.61 -6.21 -18.63
C LEU A 231 -11.74 -6.68 -19.81
N PRO A 232 -12.34 -7.05 -20.96
CA PRO A 232 -11.60 -7.45 -22.16
C PRO A 232 -10.67 -6.36 -22.71
N VAL A 233 -11.06 -5.10 -22.58
CA VAL A 233 -10.29 -3.92 -23.04
C VAL A 233 -8.89 -3.84 -22.42
N LEU A 234 -8.67 -4.46 -21.26
CA LEU A 234 -7.37 -4.50 -20.58
C LEU A 234 -6.44 -5.62 -21.10
N THR A 235 -6.83 -6.37 -22.11
CA THR A 235 -5.95 -7.41 -22.71
C THR A 235 -4.87 -6.78 -23.59
N GLU A 236 -3.75 -7.48 -23.81
CA GLU A 236 -2.69 -6.93 -24.69
C GLU A 236 -3.18 -6.78 -26.14
N ALA A 237 -4.14 -7.61 -26.58
CA ALA A 237 -4.71 -7.55 -27.93
C ALA A 237 -5.64 -6.33 -28.13
N GLU A 238 -6.50 -6.02 -27.14
CA GLU A 238 -7.34 -4.83 -27.21
C GLU A 238 -6.49 -3.55 -27.05
N HIS A 239 -5.50 -3.57 -26.16
CA HIS A 239 -4.56 -2.46 -25.97
C HIS A 239 -3.75 -2.17 -27.22
N SER A 240 -3.23 -3.19 -27.92
CA SER A 240 -2.47 -2.96 -29.17
C SER A 240 -3.31 -2.35 -30.28
N THR A 241 -4.62 -2.60 -30.27
CA THR A 241 -5.57 -2.02 -31.23
C THR A 241 -5.97 -0.60 -30.85
N SER A 242 -6.20 -0.33 -29.56
CA SER A 242 -6.59 0.99 -29.08
C SER A 242 -6.13 1.26 -27.63
N PRO A 243 -4.92 1.82 -27.44
CA PRO A 243 -4.45 2.23 -26.12
C PRO A 243 -5.36 3.26 -25.46
N ALA A 244 -6.03 4.11 -26.25
CA ALA A 244 -6.95 5.13 -25.76
C ALA A 244 -8.14 4.55 -24.97
N ARG A 245 -8.62 3.34 -25.33
CA ARG A 245 -9.70 2.69 -24.57
C ARG A 245 -9.23 2.26 -23.19
N VAL A 246 -8.00 1.73 -23.06
CA VAL A 246 -7.39 1.45 -21.75
C VAL A 246 -7.21 2.74 -20.95
N ALA A 247 -6.74 3.81 -21.60
CA ALA A 247 -6.58 5.09 -20.93
C ALA A 247 -7.90 5.62 -20.33
N ALA A 248 -9.00 5.48 -21.07
CA ALA A 248 -10.34 5.83 -20.59
C ALA A 248 -10.78 5.01 -19.37
N GLU A 249 -10.52 3.70 -19.35
CA GLU A 249 -10.81 2.85 -18.17
C GLU A 249 -10.00 3.25 -16.94
N VAL A 250 -8.71 3.56 -17.11
CA VAL A 250 -7.85 4.02 -16.00
C VAL A 250 -8.33 5.38 -15.47
N LEU A 251 -8.75 6.29 -16.37
CA LEU A 251 -9.34 7.56 -15.99
C LEU A 251 -10.65 7.37 -15.21
N GLN A 252 -11.53 6.48 -15.66
CA GLN A 252 -12.75 6.15 -14.94
C GLN A 252 -12.45 5.61 -13.52
N LEU A 253 -11.42 4.76 -13.39
CA LEU A 253 -10.95 4.28 -12.09
C LEU A 253 -10.35 5.38 -11.22
N LEU A 254 -9.77 6.44 -11.80
CA LEU A 254 -9.31 7.63 -11.07
C LEU A 254 -10.49 8.50 -10.59
N GLU A 255 -11.57 8.58 -11.36
CA GLU A 255 -12.74 9.42 -11.03
C GLU A 255 -13.67 8.77 -10.00
N GLN A 256 -13.68 7.43 -9.93
CA GLN A 256 -14.52 6.69 -8.99
C GLN A 256 -14.07 6.83 -7.53
N THR A 257 -15.00 6.54 -6.62
CA THR A 257 -14.76 6.51 -5.17
C THR A 257 -14.41 5.10 -4.70
N GLY A 258 -13.64 5.01 -3.62
CA GLY A 258 -13.28 3.75 -2.98
C GLY A 258 -11.99 3.13 -3.53
N ASP A 259 -11.41 2.25 -2.73
CA ASP A 259 -10.12 1.65 -3.02
C ASP A 259 -10.27 0.48 -3.99
N ALA A 260 -9.39 0.44 -5.00
CA ALA A 260 -9.49 -0.53 -6.08
C ALA A 260 -8.13 -1.08 -6.48
N VAL A 261 -8.13 -2.30 -7.01
CA VAL A 261 -6.98 -2.89 -7.72
C VAL A 261 -7.31 -3.09 -9.19
N LEU A 262 -6.37 -2.76 -10.07
CA LEU A 262 -6.36 -3.02 -11.51
C LEU A 262 -5.24 -4.02 -11.84
N CYS A 263 -5.57 -5.25 -12.23
CA CYS A 263 -4.59 -6.23 -12.68
C CYS A 263 -4.46 -6.26 -14.21
N THR A 264 -3.24 -6.04 -14.72
CA THR A 264 -2.97 -5.90 -16.15
C THR A 264 -1.63 -6.53 -16.58
N HIS A 265 -1.24 -6.30 -17.83
CA HIS A 265 -0.06 -6.88 -18.49
C HIS A 265 1.04 -5.85 -18.71
N ARG A 266 2.28 -6.33 -18.82
CA ARG A 266 3.46 -5.48 -19.07
C ARG A 266 3.30 -4.51 -20.26
N PRO A 267 2.81 -4.91 -21.45
CA PRO A 267 2.65 -3.98 -22.58
C PRO A 267 1.61 -2.88 -22.37
N VAL A 268 0.68 -3.09 -21.43
CA VAL A 268 -0.40 -2.16 -21.10
C VAL A 268 0.04 -1.10 -20.08
N LEU A 269 1.03 -1.44 -19.24
CA LEU A 269 1.53 -0.57 -18.16
C LEU A 269 1.99 0.84 -18.60
N PRO A 270 2.65 1.05 -19.75
CA PRO A 270 3.03 2.39 -20.18
C PRO A 270 1.83 3.33 -20.23
N THR A 271 0.71 2.89 -20.83
CA THR A 271 -0.52 3.69 -20.91
C THR A 271 -1.14 3.95 -19.53
N VAL A 272 -1.10 2.97 -18.62
CA VAL A 272 -1.60 3.16 -17.26
C VAL A 272 -0.76 4.21 -16.54
N VAL A 273 0.56 4.09 -16.60
CA VAL A 273 1.51 5.02 -15.96
C VAL A 273 1.39 6.42 -16.55
N ASP A 274 1.20 6.56 -17.87
CA ASP A 274 0.98 7.84 -18.53
C ASP A 274 -0.28 8.54 -18.01
N VAL A 275 -1.39 7.80 -17.85
CA VAL A 275 -2.63 8.36 -17.29
C VAL A 275 -2.44 8.80 -15.84
N LEU A 276 -1.75 8.00 -15.02
CA LEU A 276 -1.43 8.39 -13.64
C LEU A 276 -0.56 9.66 -13.62
N ALA A 277 0.47 9.74 -14.47
CA ALA A 277 1.37 10.89 -14.58
C ALA A 277 0.63 12.17 -14.98
N GLN A 278 -0.32 12.10 -15.92
CA GLN A 278 -1.15 13.23 -16.33
C GLN A 278 -2.05 13.77 -15.21
N HIS A 279 -2.40 12.92 -14.24
CA HIS A 279 -3.20 13.28 -13.07
C HIS A 279 -2.37 13.50 -11.81
N ALA A 280 -1.04 13.49 -11.94
CA ALA A 280 -0.11 13.71 -10.87
C ALA A 280 0.51 15.12 -10.95
N ARG A 281 1.04 15.61 -9.84
CA ARG A 281 1.98 16.73 -9.88
C ARG A 281 3.30 16.25 -10.44
N ARG A 282 4.09 17.16 -11.02
CA ARG A 282 5.40 16.83 -11.60
C ARG A 282 6.29 16.01 -10.66
N SER A 283 6.40 16.40 -9.39
CA SER A 283 7.22 15.66 -8.40
C SER A 283 6.77 14.21 -8.17
N VAL A 284 5.48 13.92 -8.34
CA VAL A 284 4.91 12.58 -8.20
C VAL A 284 5.03 11.82 -9.53
N ALA A 285 4.78 12.50 -10.65
CA ALA A 285 4.97 11.93 -11.99
C ALA A 285 6.41 11.50 -12.24
N ASP A 286 7.39 12.30 -11.81
CA ASP A 286 8.82 12.02 -11.94
C ASP A 286 9.26 10.80 -11.10
N ALA A 287 8.48 10.40 -10.09
CA ALA A 287 8.73 9.22 -9.26
C ALA A 287 8.09 7.93 -9.80
N LEU A 288 7.23 8.03 -10.83
CA LEU A 288 6.64 6.85 -11.47
C LEU A 288 7.71 6.06 -12.25
N PRO A 289 7.53 4.74 -12.42
CA PRO A 289 8.43 3.94 -13.25
C PRO A 289 8.51 4.50 -14.67
N ALA A 290 9.71 4.92 -15.09
CA ALA A 290 9.91 5.59 -16.39
C ALA A 290 10.23 4.63 -17.55
N ALA A 291 10.52 3.36 -17.25
CA ALA A 291 10.97 2.40 -18.24
C ALA A 291 10.49 0.98 -17.96
N ASP A 292 10.44 0.20 -19.02
CA ASP A 292 10.16 -1.23 -18.98
C ASP A 292 11.18 -1.97 -18.09
N PRO A 293 10.74 -2.88 -17.19
CA PRO A 293 9.41 -3.52 -17.15
C PRO A 293 8.25 -2.75 -16.50
N PHE A 294 8.40 -1.48 -16.08
CA PHE A 294 7.47 -0.66 -15.28
C PHE A 294 7.09 -1.30 -13.93
N LEU A 295 6.59 -2.53 -13.96
CA LEU A 295 6.41 -3.43 -12.82
C LEU A 295 6.91 -4.83 -13.16
N HIS A 296 7.59 -5.49 -12.22
CA HIS A 296 7.90 -6.92 -12.26
C HIS A 296 6.62 -7.77 -12.05
N PRO A 297 6.62 -9.07 -12.42
CA PRO A 297 5.46 -9.93 -12.16
C PRO A 297 5.03 -9.89 -10.69
N ALA A 298 3.72 -9.72 -10.46
CA ALA A 298 3.09 -9.53 -9.15
C ALA A 298 3.59 -8.34 -8.31
N GLN A 299 4.39 -7.44 -8.89
CA GLN A 299 4.66 -6.16 -8.27
C GLN A 299 3.44 -5.25 -8.42
N VAL A 300 3.21 -4.40 -7.42
CA VAL A 300 2.15 -3.41 -7.41
C VAL A 300 2.72 -2.00 -7.34
N LEU A 301 2.08 -1.07 -8.05
CA LEU A 301 2.21 0.37 -7.88
C LEU A 301 0.93 0.88 -7.22
N VAL A 302 1.04 1.48 -6.05
CA VAL A 302 -0.08 2.09 -5.34
C VAL A 302 -0.09 3.57 -5.69
N ALA A 303 -1.17 4.05 -6.30
CA ALA A 303 -1.42 5.47 -6.52
C ALA A 303 -2.39 5.98 -5.46
N HIS A 304 -1.93 6.92 -4.62
CA HIS A 304 -2.75 7.58 -3.62
C HIS A 304 -3.46 8.77 -4.25
N VAL A 305 -4.78 8.69 -4.34
CA VAL A 305 -5.64 9.62 -5.08
C VAL A 305 -6.41 10.49 -4.09
N ALA A 306 -6.10 11.78 -4.06
CA ALA A 306 -6.87 12.78 -3.34
C ALA A 306 -7.96 13.35 -4.25
N GLN A 307 -9.15 13.59 -3.69
CA GLN A 307 -10.20 14.32 -4.40
C GLN A 307 -9.99 15.82 -4.25
N THR A 308 -9.93 16.53 -5.37
CA THR A 308 -9.76 17.99 -5.39
C THR A 308 -10.93 18.63 -6.11
N PRO A 309 -11.17 19.96 -5.94
CA PRO A 309 -12.19 20.67 -6.72
C PRO A 309 -11.98 20.59 -8.25
N LYS A 310 -10.78 20.25 -8.71
CA LYS A 310 -10.43 20.09 -10.14
C LYS A 310 -10.41 18.62 -10.59
N GLY A 311 -11.02 17.72 -9.80
CA GLY A 311 -11.04 16.28 -10.03
C GLY A 311 -9.95 15.52 -9.26
N PRO A 312 -9.85 14.20 -9.48
CA PRO A 312 -8.91 13.34 -8.78
C PRO A 312 -7.46 13.71 -9.10
N ARG A 313 -6.57 13.64 -8.10
CA ARG A 313 -5.14 13.86 -8.27
C ARG A 313 -4.34 12.78 -7.56
N VAL A 314 -3.36 12.21 -8.26
CA VAL A 314 -2.38 11.31 -7.66
C VAL A 314 -1.39 12.19 -6.88
N VAL A 315 -1.37 12.03 -5.56
CA VAL A 315 -0.59 12.88 -4.64
C VAL A 315 0.64 12.18 -4.08
N ALA A 316 0.65 10.85 -4.11
CA ALA A 316 1.80 10.02 -3.77
C ALA A 316 1.73 8.69 -4.50
N THR A 317 2.87 8.04 -4.68
CA THR A 317 2.97 6.70 -5.26
C THR A 317 4.01 5.87 -4.52
N GLU A 318 3.76 4.58 -4.39
CA GLU A 318 4.72 3.63 -3.82
C GLU A 318 4.65 2.29 -4.56
N THR A 319 5.77 1.57 -4.60
CA THR A 319 5.86 0.29 -5.32
C THR A 319 6.26 -0.81 -4.37
N HIS A 320 5.53 -1.92 -4.41
CA HIS A 320 5.72 -3.06 -3.50
C HIS A 320 5.83 -4.36 -4.28
N ARG A 321 6.75 -5.22 -3.85
CA ARG A 321 6.92 -6.57 -4.40
C ARG A 321 6.69 -7.61 -3.30
N PRO A 322 5.50 -8.24 -3.26
CA PRO A 322 5.20 -9.24 -2.26
C PRO A 322 6.17 -10.43 -2.33
N GLY A 323 6.64 -10.90 -1.17
CA GLY A 323 7.50 -12.09 -1.05
C GLY A 323 9.01 -11.85 -1.20
N GLU A 324 9.47 -10.60 -1.23
CA GLU A 324 10.89 -10.23 -1.17
C GLU A 324 11.31 -9.72 0.22
N HIS A 325 11.11 -10.50 1.29
CA HIS A 325 11.68 -10.23 2.62
C HIS A 325 12.09 -11.54 3.31
#